data_AF-A0A5D3BQL3-F1
#
_entry.id   AF-A0A5D3BQL3-F1
#
_cell.length_a   1.000
_cell.length_b   1.000
_cell.length_c   1.000
_cell.angle_alpha   90.00
_cell.angle_beta   90.00
_cell.angle_gamma   90.00
#
_symmetry.space_group_name_H-M   'P 1'
#
loop_
_entity.id
_entity.type
_entity.pdbx_description
1 polymer ?
#
loop_
_entity_poly.entity_id
_entity_poly.type
_entity_poly.pdbx_seq_one_letter_code
_entity_poly.pdbx_strand_id
1 'polypeptide(L)' 'MTSTQYKKLGLYNVNELELLMMHNRTYCAKIAHDVSTKKRKEFVEREAQLDVVVANKLARLCSQRR' A
#
# COMPACT_ATOMS: atom_id res chain seq x y z
N MET A 1 -16.46 3.06 9.30
CA MET A 1 -16.34 2.21 8.09
C MET A 1 -14.99 1.52 8.14
N THR A 2 -14.82 0.21 8.23
CA THR A 2 -15.67 -0.97 8.37
C THR A 2 -14.73 -2.06 8.91
N SER A 3 -15.27 -3.03 9.65
CA SER A 3 -14.53 -4.09 10.34
C SER A 3 -13.49 -4.79 9.45
N THR A 4 -12.25 -4.79 9.94
CA THR A 4 -11.00 -5.23 9.28
C THR A 4 -11.06 -6.73 8.92
N GLN A 5 -11.55 -7.10 7.73
CA GLN A 5 -11.46 -8.48 7.23
C GLN A 5 -10.15 -8.78 6.47
N TYR A 6 -9.30 -7.78 6.28
CA TYR A 6 -8.02 -7.93 5.58
C TYR A 6 -6.83 -7.94 6.55
N LYS A 7 -5.96 -8.94 6.42
CA LYS A 7 -4.66 -8.97 7.14
C LYS A 7 -3.75 -7.89 6.56
N LYS A 8 -3.27 -6.99 7.41
CA LYS A 8 -2.41 -5.86 7.01
C LYS A 8 -0.95 -6.32 7.01
N LEU A 9 -0.30 -6.28 5.85
CA LEU A 9 1.14 -6.56 5.71
C LEU A 9 1.91 -5.24 5.54
N GLY A 10 2.94 -5.03 6.35
CA GLY A 10 3.83 -3.88 6.22
C GLY A 10 4.83 -4.11 5.10
N LEU A 11 4.84 -3.26 4.08
CA LEU A 11 5.73 -3.36 2.92
C LEU A 11 6.77 -2.25 2.93
N TYR A 12 8.00 -2.59 2.57
CA TYR A 12 9.12 -1.66 2.45
C TYR A 12 9.47 -1.39 0.97
N ASN A 13 9.21 -2.36 0.10
CA ASN A 13 9.56 -2.34 -1.32
C ASN A 13 8.40 -2.75 -2.21
N VAL A 14 8.41 -2.25 -3.43
CA VAL A 14 7.36 -2.50 -4.44
C VAL A 14 7.29 -3.98 -4.84
N ASN A 15 8.42 -4.70 -4.83
CA ASN A 15 8.46 -6.13 -5.10
C ASN A 15 7.61 -6.96 -4.13
N GLU A 16 7.44 -6.49 -2.89
CA GLU A 16 6.59 -7.20 -1.91
C GLU A 16 5.10 -7.09 -2.27
N LEU A 17 4.72 -6.08 -3.06
CA LEU A 17 3.36 -5.94 -3.61
C LEU A 17 3.03 -7.06 -4.61
N GLU A 18 4.04 -7.58 -5.32
CA GLU A 18 3.88 -8.68 -6.28
C GLU A 18 3.58 -10.00 -5.58
N LEU A 19 4.10 -10.19 -4.37
CA LEU A 19 3.80 -11.35 -3.53
C LEU A 19 2.32 -11.37 -3.10
N LEU A 20 1.68 -10.21 -3.06
CA LEU A 20 0.28 -10.05 -2.68
C LEU A 20 -0.71 -10.26 -3.83
N MET A 21 -0.25 -10.44 -5.08
CA MET A 21 -1.13 -10.59 -6.25
C MET A 21 -2.15 -11.73 -6.08
N MET A 22 -1.71 -12.90 -5.62
CA MET A 22 -2.60 -14.06 -5.43
C MET A 22 -3.52 -13.92 -4.20
N HIS A 23 -3.27 -12.92 -3.35
CA HIS A 23 -3.86 -12.80 -2.03
C HIS A 23 -4.58 -11.45 -1.83
N ASN A 24 -4.89 -10.76 -2.93
CA ASN A 24 -5.47 -9.41 -2.95
C ASN A 24 -6.83 -9.28 -2.22
N ARG A 25 -7.59 -10.37 -2.09
CA ARG A 25 -8.87 -10.41 -1.34
C ARG A 25 -8.73 -10.65 0.16
N THR A 26 -7.58 -11.12 0.63
CA THR A 26 -7.38 -11.50 2.04
C THR A 26 -6.42 -10.56 2.74
N TYR A 27 -5.52 -9.91 2.00
CA TYR A 27 -4.49 -9.07 2.56
C TYR A 27 -4.56 -7.66 1.99
N CYS A 28 -4.24 -6.69 2.84
CA CYS A 28 -4.03 -5.30 2.45
C CYS A 28 -2.56 -4.93 2.63
N ALA A 29 -2.03 -4.22 1.65
CA ALA A 29 -0.70 -3.65 1.71
C ALA A 29 -0.70 -2.39 2.57
N LYS A 30 0.22 -2.30 3.53
CA LYS A 30 0.47 -1.10 4.34
C LYS A 30 1.88 -0.62 4.07
N ILE A 31 1.99 0.55 3.45
CA ILE A 31 3.28 1.19 3.20
C ILE A 31 3.94 1.58 4.53
N ALA A 32 5.16 1.11 4.77
CA ALA A 32 5.93 1.45 5.96
C ALA A 32 6.24 2.95 6.04
N HIS A 33 6.47 3.44 7.26
CA HIS A 33 6.73 4.88 7.49
C HIS A 33 8.03 5.36 6.82
N ASP A 34 9.03 4.47 6.78
CA ASP A 34 10.37 4.71 6.24
C ASP A 34 10.40 4.95 4.71
N VAL A 35 9.38 4.46 3.99
CA VAL A 35 9.31 4.57 2.53
C VAL A 35 9.13 6.03 2.09
N SER A 36 10.10 6.55 1.34
CA SER A 36 10.10 7.87 0.71
C SER A 36 8.88 8.07 -0.19
N THR A 37 8.41 9.31 -0.31
CA THR A 37 7.25 9.71 -1.12
C THR A 37 7.34 9.29 -2.59
N LYS A 38 8.56 9.28 -3.18
CA LYS A 38 8.77 8.80 -4.55
C LYS A 38 8.36 7.33 -4.72
N LYS A 39 8.85 6.44 -3.84
CA LYS A 39 8.47 5.01 -3.83
C LYS A 39 6.97 4.84 -3.53
N ARG A 40 6.37 5.69 -2.71
CA ARG A 40 4.92 5.63 -2.44
C ARG A 40 4.07 5.88 -3.69
N LYS A 41 4.52 6.74 -4.61
CA LYS A 41 3.83 6.92 -5.91
C LYS A 41 3.89 5.64 -6.73
N GLU A 42 5.07 5.03 -6.81
CA GLU A 42 5.27 3.75 -7.51
C GLU A 42 4.39 2.63 -6.93
N PHE A 43 4.24 2.57 -5.60
CA PHE A 43 3.30 1.66 -4.95
C PHE A 43 1.85 1.88 -5.40
N VAL A 44 1.39 3.13 -5.54
CA VAL A 44 0.02 3.44 -5.97
C VAL A 44 -0.20 3.09 -7.45
N GLU A 45 0.79 3.36 -8.30
CA GLU A 45 0.73 3.00 -9.72
C GLU A 45 0.70 1.48 -9.92
N ARG A 46 1.55 0.75 -9.20
CA ARG A 46 1.60 -0.72 -9.25
C ARG A 46 0.38 -1.36 -8.60
N GLU A 47 -0.15 -0.75 -7.54
CA GLU A 47 -1.38 -1.21 -6.91
C GLU A 47 -2.55 -1.25 -7.90
N ALA A 48 -2.71 -0.19 -8.71
CA ALA A 48 -3.76 -0.12 -9.70
C ALA A 48 -3.63 -1.18 -10.81
N GLN A 49 -2.40 -1.60 -11.12
CA GLN A 49 -2.13 -2.66 -12.11
C GLN A 49 -2.46 -4.06 -11.57
N LEU A 50 -2.27 -4.27 -10.27
CA LEU A 50 -2.35 -5.58 -9.62
C LEU A 50 -3.66 -5.82 -8.87
N ASP A 51 -4.52 -4.80 -8.79
CA ASP A 51 -5.80 -4.83 -8.07
C ASP A 51 -5.62 -5.25 -6.59
N VAL A 52 -4.61 -4.70 -5.90
CA VAL A 52 -4.30 -5.01 -4.49
C VAL A 52 -4.74 -3.87 -3.58
N VAL A 53 -5.49 -4.11 -2.51
CA VAL A 53 -5.89 -2.99 -1.64
C VAL A 53 -4.71 -2.46 -0.79
N VAL A 54 -4.27 -1.23 -1.05
CA VAL A 54 -3.32 -0.51 -0.17
C VAL A 54 -4.07 0.36 0.84
N ALA A 55 -3.80 0.18 2.14
CA ALA A 55 -4.53 0.85 3.21
C ALA A 55 -4.14 2.32 3.44
N ASN A 56 -2.89 2.69 3.13
CA ASN A 56 -2.31 3.99 3.49
C ASN A 56 -1.78 4.78 2.30
N LYS A 57 -2.56 4.81 1.20
CA LYS A 57 -2.16 5.38 -0.10
C LYS A 57 -1.72 6.84 -0.02
N LEU A 58 -2.31 7.64 0.89
CA LEU A 58 -2.17 9.10 0.92
C LEU A 58 -1.35 9.66 2.09
N ALA A 59 -0.85 8.83 3.01
CA ALA A 59 -0.31 9.30 4.30
C ALA A 59 0.85 10.30 4.26
N ARG A 60 1.66 10.33 3.19
CA ARG A 60 2.76 11.31 3.02
C ARG A 60 2.61 12.20 1.81
N LEU A 61 1.63 11.91 0.93
CA LEU A 61 1.28 12.81 -0.18
C LEU A 61 0.52 14.04 0.33
N CYS A 62 -0.16 13.92 1.48
CA CYS A 62 -0.97 15.00 2.07
C CYS A 62 -0.25 15.82 3.16
N SER A 63 0.95 15.43 3.60
CA SER A 63 1.64 16.07 4.73
C SER A 63 2.37 17.38 4.38
N GLN A 64 2.30 17.85 3.13
CA GLN A 64 2.98 19.07 2.67
C GLN A 64 2.06 20.31 2.68
N ARG A 65 1.23 20.43 3.72
CA ARG A 65 0.43 21.64 3.98
C ARG A 65 0.35 21.93 5.49
N ARG A 66 1.46 22.43 6.05
CA ARG A 66 1.47 23.40 7.15
C ARG A 66 2.78 24.15 7.17
#